data_AF-N8XTZ7-F1
#
_entry.id   AF-N8XTZ7-F1
#
_cell.length_a   1.000
_cell.length_b   1.000
_cell.length_c   1.000
_cell.angle_alpha   90.00
_cell.angle_beta   90.00
_cell.angle_gamma   90.00
#
_symmetry.space_group_name_H-M   'P 1'
#
loop_
_entity.id
_entity.type
_entity.pdbx_description
1 polymer ?
#
loop_
_entity_poly.entity_id
_entity_poly.type
_entity_poly.pdbx_seq_one_letter_code
_entity_poly.pdbx_strand_id
1 'polypeptide(L)'
;MKEIYEFVSNYPLSAEARYSGVFRGFFIFHFDIFVRDLLPYFRSELTNNNLKKTILRTFQVMQKDMIQLYEDEILKAGSTLEAYKFYSPLIKNHSYLLGIDNFDKLFLHFSEPDNFFKKKFMDNNQSVSELELSNIYSYFCLMEVDFSKYSSIKWKEKILNNFLYSEIISKYKEIGIDIEKEDNEFFKYKLNSLNKSISIFCDKDNQRLIDSRLDVNFGINIPRFLLEALEQLYKDDIINKLAFRVDSIQKYFLTLDEFDYGAFLKGDIKDLPEISRFYELESYENSLFIKHSKDKRHLTFEEICEDFELFNDDVVTQIVHLEYFEEDGRFYIKHIDHEYIIYTLDQYEKRKNNANIKGYKKVKTFKVDNSKIPFYYKYKGKFILLIILESFFKHKLLIKEYFEKIDE
;
A
#
# COMPACT_ATOMS: atom_id res chain seq x y z
N MET A 1 3.14 1.74 -24.19
CA MET A 1 2.33 2.37 -23.11
C MET A 1 3.13 3.23 -22.13
N LYS A 2 4.27 2.78 -21.58
CA LYS A 2 5.05 3.50 -20.55
C LYS A 2 5.32 4.98 -20.85
N GLU A 3 5.84 5.29 -22.04
CA GLU A 3 6.18 6.67 -22.44
C GLU A 3 4.97 7.61 -22.43
N ILE A 4 3.81 7.12 -22.87
CA ILE A 4 2.56 7.88 -22.84
C ILE A 4 2.15 8.21 -21.40
N TYR A 5 2.23 7.24 -20.49
CA TYR A 5 1.87 7.49 -19.10
C TYR A 5 2.88 8.38 -18.38
N GLU A 6 4.15 8.33 -18.78
CA GLU A 6 5.17 9.26 -18.30
C GLU A 6 4.91 10.69 -18.81
N PHE A 7 4.51 10.85 -20.06
CA PHE A 7 4.03 12.13 -20.60
C PHE A 7 2.84 12.67 -19.81
N VAL A 8 1.78 11.86 -19.59
CA VAL A 8 0.60 12.28 -18.82
C VAL A 8 0.96 12.64 -17.38
N SER A 9 1.82 11.86 -16.73
CA SER A 9 2.24 12.09 -15.34
C SER A 9 2.98 13.42 -15.15
N ASN A 10 3.73 13.84 -16.16
CA ASN A 10 4.52 15.07 -16.14
C ASN A 10 3.80 16.26 -16.80
N TYR A 11 2.62 16.05 -17.36
CA TYR A 11 1.88 17.10 -18.04
C TYR A 11 1.44 18.19 -17.03
N PRO A 12 1.61 19.48 -17.36
CA PRO A 12 1.27 20.57 -16.45
C PRO A 12 -0.25 20.72 -16.33
N LEU A 13 -0.85 20.06 -15.34
CA LEU A 13 -2.27 20.17 -15.00
C LEU A 13 -2.54 21.31 -14.01
N SER A 14 -3.64 22.03 -14.21
CA SER A 14 -4.20 22.98 -13.25
C SER A 14 -4.60 22.30 -11.93
N ALA A 15 -4.76 23.06 -10.86
CA ALA A 15 -5.24 22.52 -9.58
C ALA A 15 -6.60 21.83 -9.74
N GLU A 16 -7.52 22.47 -10.48
CA GLU A 16 -8.85 21.93 -10.79
C GLU A 16 -8.79 20.57 -11.52
N ALA A 17 -7.92 20.45 -12.52
CA ALA A 17 -7.71 19.20 -13.23
C ALA A 17 -7.17 18.12 -12.28
N ARG A 18 -6.21 18.47 -11.42
CA ARG A 18 -5.61 17.54 -10.44
C ARG A 18 -6.60 17.01 -9.41
N TYR A 19 -7.63 17.79 -9.03
CA TYR A 19 -8.70 17.30 -8.14
C TYR A 19 -9.47 16.10 -8.72
N SER A 20 -9.49 15.94 -10.04
CA SER A 20 -10.14 14.80 -10.68
C SER A 20 -9.24 13.55 -10.71
N GLY A 21 -7.98 13.66 -10.29
CA GLY A 21 -6.91 12.70 -10.55
C GLY A 21 -6.13 13.05 -11.81
N VAL A 22 -4.86 12.62 -11.90
CA VAL A 22 -3.93 13.02 -12.98
C VAL A 22 -4.45 12.61 -14.36
N PHE A 23 -4.77 11.33 -14.56
CA PHE A 23 -5.19 10.82 -15.86
C PHE A 23 -6.58 11.32 -16.27
N ARG A 24 -7.53 11.31 -15.33
CA ARG A 24 -8.90 11.80 -15.54
C ARG A 24 -8.94 13.30 -15.79
N GLY A 25 -8.16 14.08 -15.03
CA GLY A 25 -7.96 15.50 -15.25
C GLY A 25 -7.35 15.79 -16.61
N PHE A 26 -6.33 15.02 -17.02
CA PHE A 26 -5.78 15.12 -18.37
C PHE A 26 -6.84 14.85 -19.44
N PHE A 27 -7.63 13.78 -19.31
CA PHE A 27 -8.70 13.46 -20.26
C PHE A 27 -9.77 14.56 -20.36
N ILE A 28 -10.22 15.11 -19.23
CA ILE A 28 -11.26 16.15 -19.19
C ILE A 28 -10.73 17.49 -19.75
N PHE A 29 -9.53 17.91 -19.37
CA PHE A 29 -9.05 19.27 -19.67
C PHE A 29 -8.14 19.36 -20.90
N HIS A 30 -7.64 18.24 -21.40
CA HIS A 30 -6.74 18.14 -22.57
C HIS A 30 -7.21 17.04 -23.52
N PHE A 31 -8.52 17.03 -23.76
CA PHE A 31 -9.21 16.02 -24.55
C PHE A 31 -8.70 15.92 -26.00
N ASP A 32 -8.38 17.05 -26.62
CA ASP A 32 -7.83 17.13 -27.97
C ASP A 32 -6.50 16.37 -28.08
N ILE A 33 -5.62 16.52 -27.09
CA ILE A 33 -4.34 15.81 -27.00
C ILE A 33 -4.61 14.32 -26.76
N PHE A 34 -5.56 13.98 -25.89
CA PHE A 34 -5.93 12.58 -25.66
C PHE A 34 -6.38 11.89 -26.96
N VAL A 35 -7.29 12.49 -27.72
CA VAL A 35 -7.82 11.91 -28.96
C VAL A 35 -6.77 11.86 -30.06
N ARG A 36 -5.90 12.87 -30.15
CA ARG A 36 -4.86 12.95 -31.19
C ARG A 36 -3.68 12.02 -30.93
N ASP A 37 -3.17 11.99 -29.70
CA ASP A 37 -1.85 11.42 -29.39
C ASP A 37 -1.95 10.09 -28.63
N LEU A 38 -2.94 9.95 -27.74
CA LEU A 38 -3.04 8.80 -26.83
C LEU A 38 -3.93 7.69 -27.38
N LEU A 39 -5.15 8.06 -27.79
CA LEU A 39 -6.17 7.10 -28.21
C LEU A 39 -5.74 6.25 -29.42
N PRO A 40 -5.12 6.79 -30.49
CA PRO A 40 -4.72 5.98 -31.64
C PRO A 40 -3.66 4.95 -31.26
N TYR A 41 -2.68 5.34 -30.44
CA TYR A 41 -1.64 4.44 -29.96
C TYR A 41 -2.22 3.34 -29.05
N PHE A 42 -3.10 3.71 -28.11
CA PHE A 42 -3.74 2.72 -27.25
C PHE A 42 -4.57 1.72 -28.06
N ARG A 43 -5.31 2.19 -29.08
CA ARG A 43 -6.05 1.31 -30.00
C ARG A 43 -5.14 0.34 -30.75
N SER A 44 -3.97 0.78 -31.22
CA SER A 44 -3.01 -0.16 -31.83
C SER A 44 -2.47 -1.17 -30.83
N GLU A 45 -2.16 -0.75 -29.60
CA GLU A 45 -1.66 -1.65 -28.56
C GLU A 45 -2.70 -2.65 -28.07
N LEU A 46 -3.99 -2.30 -28.09
CA LEU A 46 -5.08 -3.22 -27.76
C LEU A 46 -5.19 -4.42 -28.73
N THR A 47 -4.48 -4.45 -29.85
CA THR A 47 -4.35 -5.68 -30.65
C THR A 47 -3.52 -6.77 -29.95
N ASN A 48 -2.74 -6.39 -28.92
CA ASN A 48 -1.95 -7.30 -28.11
C ASN A 48 -2.82 -7.97 -27.02
N ASN A 49 -2.96 -9.29 -27.09
CA ASN A 49 -3.71 -10.08 -26.10
C ASN A 49 -3.13 -9.98 -24.68
N ASN A 50 -1.83 -9.74 -24.51
CA ASN A 50 -1.22 -9.61 -23.18
C ASN A 50 -1.66 -8.32 -22.49
N LEU A 51 -1.81 -7.21 -23.23
CA LEU A 51 -2.32 -5.96 -22.68
C LEU A 51 -3.76 -6.13 -22.21
N LYS A 52 -4.63 -6.74 -23.04
CA LYS A 52 -6.02 -7.03 -22.66
C LYS A 52 -6.12 -7.85 -21.37
N LYS A 53 -5.35 -8.93 -21.27
CA LYS A 53 -5.27 -9.78 -20.06
C LYS A 53 -4.79 -8.98 -18.85
N THR A 54 -3.78 -8.13 -19.05
CA THR A 54 -3.23 -7.30 -17.98
C THR A 54 -4.26 -6.30 -17.45
N ILE A 55 -4.99 -5.63 -18.33
CA ILE A 55 -6.05 -4.68 -17.94
C ILE A 55 -7.16 -5.40 -17.18
N LEU A 56 -7.62 -6.56 -17.69
CA LEU A 56 -8.65 -7.36 -17.02
C LEU A 56 -8.21 -7.81 -15.62
N ARG A 57 -6.99 -8.36 -15.48
CA ARG A 57 -6.46 -8.77 -14.18
C ARG A 57 -6.33 -7.59 -13.23
N THR A 58 -5.86 -6.44 -13.71
CA THR A 58 -5.75 -5.22 -12.91
C THR A 58 -7.11 -4.76 -12.41
N PHE A 59 -8.11 -4.72 -13.30
CA PHE A 59 -9.48 -4.38 -12.93
C PHE A 59 -10.03 -5.31 -11.85
N GLN A 60 -9.83 -6.63 -12.00
CA GLN A 60 -10.28 -7.62 -11.01
C GLN A 60 -9.58 -7.44 -9.66
N VAL A 61 -8.27 -7.20 -9.64
CA VAL A 61 -7.53 -6.89 -8.41
C VAL A 61 -8.11 -5.66 -7.73
N MET A 62 -8.34 -4.58 -8.48
CA MET A 62 -8.99 -3.38 -7.94
C MET A 62 -10.37 -3.68 -7.33
N GLN A 63 -11.16 -4.57 -7.94
CA GLN A 63 -12.45 -4.95 -7.36
C GLN A 63 -12.29 -5.76 -6.06
N LYS A 64 -11.32 -6.68 -5.99
CA LYS A 64 -11.00 -7.43 -4.76
C LYS A 64 -10.57 -6.49 -3.63
N ASP A 65 -9.69 -5.54 -3.95
CA ASP A 65 -9.20 -4.55 -2.98
C ASP A 65 -10.35 -3.71 -2.41
N MET A 66 -11.32 -3.32 -3.25
CA MET A 66 -12.51 -2.58 -2.80
C MET A 66 -13.44 -3.43 -1.93
N ILE A 67 -13.64 -4.72 -2.26
CA ILE A 67 -14.41 -5.64 -1.40
C ILE A 67 -13.75 -5.74 -0.02
N GLN A 68 -12.45 -6.01 0.01
CA GLN A 68 -11.69 -6.12 1.25
C GLN A 68 -11.76 -4.84 2.08
N LEU A 69 -11.64 -3.67 1.43
CA LEU A 69 -11.77 -2.38 2.09
C LEU A 69 -13.13 -2.25 2.79
N TYR A 70 -14.23 -2.55 2.11
CA TYR A 70 -15.56 -2.43 2.71
C TYR A 70 -15.83 -3.47 3.79
N GLU A 71 -15.31 -4.68 3.66
CA GLU A 71 -15.34 -5.69 4.72
C GLU A 71 -14.57 -5.20 5.96
N ASP A 72 -13.39 -4.61 5.77
CA ASP A 72 -12.61 -4.01 6.85
C ASP A 72 -13.35 -2.83 7.51
N GLU A 73 -14.07 -1.99 6.73
CA GLU A 73 -14.89 -0.92 7.28
C GLU A 73 -16.08 -1.43 8.10
N ILE A 74 -16.73 -2.52 7.68
CA ILE A 74 -17.76 -3.18 8.50
C ILE A 74 -17.17 -3.64 9.82
N LEU A 75 -16.01 -4.28 9.79
CA LEU A 75 -15.32 -4.76 11.00
C LEU A 75 -14.90 -3.59 11.91
N LYS A 76 -14.37 -2.50 11.35
CA LYS A 76 -14.03 -1.27 12.10
C LYS A 76 -15.24 -0.62 12.74
N ALA A 77 -16.39 -0.65 12.06
CA ALA A 77 -17.67 -0.18 12.58
C ALA A 77 -18.34 -1.19 13.55
N GLY A 78 -17.63 -2.24 13.96
CA GLY A 78 -18.08 -3.21 14.97
C GLY A 78 -19.16 -4.13 14.46
N SER A 79 -19.25 -4.34 13.15
CA SER A 79 -20.21 -5.23 12.52
C SER A 79 -21.67 -4.85 12.84
N THR A 80 -21.93 -3.55 12.97
CA THR A 80 -23.28 -3.02 13.24
C THR A 80 -24.21 -3.23 12.06
N LEU A 81 -25.52 -3.31 12.33
CA LEU A 81 -26.53 -3.47 11.28
C LEU A 81 -26.48 -2.32 10.27
N GLU A 82 -26.19 -1.12 10.74
CA GLU A 82 -26.04 0.10 9.95
C GLU A 82 -24.84 0.00 8.99
N ALA A 83 -23.69 -0.45 9.48
CA ALA A 83 -22.50 -0.66 8.65
C ALA A 83 -22.77 -1.71 7.57
N TYR A 84 -23.40 -2.84 7.91
CA TYR A 84 -23.79 -3.83 6.91
C TYR A 84 -24.77 -3.26 5.87
N LYS A 85 -25.80 -2.53 6.30
CA LYS A 85 -26.76 -1.90 5.37
C LYS A 85 -26.08 -0.94 4.39
N PHE A 86 -25.06 -0.23 4.84
CA PHE A 86 -24.32 0.73 4.02
C PHE A 86 -23.33 0.04 3.07
N TYR A 87 -22.49 -0.86 3.59
CA TYR A 87 -21.38 -1.45 2.84
C TYR A 87 -21.75 -2.71 2.04
N SER A 88 -22.73 -3.52 2.47
CA SER A 88 -23.10 -4.75 1.74
C SER A 88 -23.58 -4.51 0.30
N PRO A 89 -24.36 -3.45 -0.03
CA PRO A 89 -24.67 -3.13 -1.42
C PRO A 89 -23.42 -2.81 -2.25
N LEU A 90 -22.42 -2.13 -1.67
CA LEU A 90 -21.16 -1.80 -2.33
C LEU A 90 -20.35 -3.08 -2.59
N ILE A 91 -20.19 -3.93 -1.58
CA ILE A 91 -19.55 -5.25 -1.72
C ILE A 91 -20.21 -6.05 -2.82
N LYS A 92 -21.56 -6.17 -2.81
CA LYS A 92 -22.31 -6.90 -3.83
C LYS A 92 -22.06 -6.35 -5.24
N ASN A 93 -21.98 -5.03 -5.38
CA ASN A 93 -21.65 -4.41 -6.66
C ASN A 93 -20.25 -4.82 -7.14
N HIS A 94 -19.22 -4.70 -6.29
CA HIS A 94 -17.87 -5.11 -6.65
C HIS A 94 -17.75 -6.62 -6.89
N SER A 95 -18.49 -7.47 -6.15
CA SER A 95 -18.55 -8.91 -6.42
C SER A 95 -19.17 -9.21 -7.78
N TYR A 96 -20.20 -8.46 -8.20
CA TYR A 96 -20.75 -8.55 -9.55
C TYR A 96 -19.72 -8.17 -10.61
N LEU A 97 -19.00 -7.06 -10.40
CA LEU A 97 -17.94 -6.60 -11.31
C LEU A 97 -16.78 -7.60 -11.39
N LEU A 98 -16.46 -8.29 -10.29
CA LEU A 98 -15.45 -9.34 -10.25
C LEU A 98 -15.81 -10.52 -11.16
N GLY A 99 -17.10 -10.74 -11.42
CA GLY A 99 -17.62 -11.73 -12.37
C GLY A 99 -17.37 -11.40 -13.85
N ILE A 100 -16.81 -10.23 -14.17
CA ILE A 100 -16.34 -9.91 -15.53
C ILE A 100 -15.06 -10.73 -15.79
N ASP A 101 -15.21 -11.75 -16.63
CA ASP A 101 -14.21 -12.81 -16.87
C ASP A 101 -13.43 -12.63 -18.19
N ASN A 102 -13.78 -11.66 -19.02
CA ASN A 102 -13.10 -11.39 -20.28
C ASN A 102 -13.12 -9.91 -20.65
N PHE A 103 -12.21 -9.56 -21.55
CA PHE A 103 -11.98 -8.18 -21.96
C PHE A 103 -13.19 -7.54 -22.69
N ASP A 104 -13.92 -8.30 -23.51
CA ASP A 104 -15.04 -7.74 -24.27
C ASP A 104 -16.21 -7.36 -23.35
N LYS A 105 -16.49 -8.20 -22.34
CA LYS A 105 -17.44 -7.85 -21.26
C LYS A 105 -16.98 -6.60 -20.50
N LEU A 106 -15.68 -6.47 -20.21
CA LEU A 106 -15.12 -5.29 -19.54
C LEU A 106 -15.26 -4.03 -20.41
N PHE A 107 -14.98 -4.13 -21.71
CA PHE A 107 -15.13 -3.02 -22.65
C PHE A 107 -16.59 -2.52 -22.69
N LEU A 108 -17.55 -3.47 -22.75
CA LEU A 108 -18.98 -3.19 -22.73
C LEU A 108 -19.46 -2.62 -21.40
N HIS A 109 -18.87 -3.03 -20.28
CA HIS A 109 -19.19 -2.47 -18.96
C HIS A 109 -18.90 -0.96 -18.90
N PHE A 110 -17.82 -0.51 -19.54
CA PHE A 110 -17.44 0.89 -19.61
C PHE A 110 -18.12 1.67 -20.75
N SER A 111 -19.24 1.20 -21.29
CA SER A 111 -19.88 1.81 -22.46
C SER A 111 -20.42 3.21 -22.22
N GLU A 112 -20.82 3.55 -21.00
CA GLU A 112 -21.47 4.84 -20.70
C GLU A 112 -20.88 5.51 -19.45
N PRO A 113 -20.59 6.83 -19.52
CA PRO A 113 -20.17 7.61 -18.37
C PRO A 113 -21.31 7.80 -17.38
N ASP A 114 -20.96 7.89 -16.09
CA ASP A 114 -21.91 8.36 -15.09
C ASP A 114 -22.27 9.84 -15.35
N ASN A 115 -23.46 10.25 -14.88
CA ASN A 115 -23.98 11.59 -15.13
C ASN A 115 -23.08 12.71 -14.58
N PHE A 116 -22.38 12.48 -13.47
CA PHE A 116 -21.52 13.47 -12.87
C PHE A 116 -20.25 13.67 -13.72
N PHE A 117 -19.61 12.58 -14.11
CA PHE A 117 -18.46 12.62 -15.02
C PHE A 117 -18.84 13.27 -16.36
N LYS A 118 -19.94 12.81 -16.97
CA LYS A 118 -20.43 13.33 -18.25
C LYS A 118 -20.65 14.83 -18.18
N LYS A 119 -21.36 15.33 -17.17
CA LYS A 119 -21.59 16.76 -16.99
C LYS A 119 -20.27 17.53 -16.90
N LYS A 120 -19.36 17.09 -16.02
CA LYS A 120 -18.06 17.75 -15.84
C LYS A 120 -17.24 17.78 -17.12
N PHE A 121 -17.26 16.70 -17.90
CA PHE A 121 -16.58 16.63 -19.19
C PHE A 121 -17.17 17.63 -20.19
N MET A 122 -18.50 17.65 -20.35
CA MET A 122 -19.18 18.51 -21.32
C MET A 122 -19.02 20.00 -20.99
N ASP A 123 -19.04 20.35 -19.71
CA ASP A 123 -18.81 21.73 -19.26
C ASP A 123 -17.43 22.25 -19.70
N ASN A 124 -16.43 21.36 -19.80
CA ASN A 124 -15.05 21.67 -20.22
C ASN A 124 -14.78 21.45 -21.71
N ASN A 125 -15.67 20.76 -22.43
CA ASN A 125 -15.47 20.36 -23.83
C ASN A 125 -16.72 20.65 -24.67
N GLN A 126 -17.18 21.91 -24.69
CA GLN A 126 -18.45 22.31 -25.30
C GLN A 126 -18.54 22.02 -26.82
N SER A 127 -17.41 21.86 -27.51
CA SER A 127 -17.36 21.51 -28.92
C SER A 127 -17.48 20.01 -29.21
N VAL A 128 -17.43 19.16 -28.18
CA VAL A 128 -17.49 17.70 -28.29
C VAL A 128 -18.93 17.25 -28.08
N SER A 129 -19.46 16.41 -28.96
CA SER A 129 -20.80 15.84 -28.80
C SER A 129 -20.82 14.71 -27.77
N GLU A 130 -21.98 14.47 -27.17
CA GLU A 130 -22.16 13.32 -26.27
C GLU A 130 -21.87 11.98 -26.96
N LEU A 131 -22.22 11.87 -28.25
CA LEU A 131 -21.94 10.69 -29.05
C LEU A 131 -20.44 10.46 -29.22
N GLU A 132 -19.66 11.53 -29.44
CA GLU A 132 -18.20 11.43 -29.51
C GLU A 132 -17.61 10.95 -28.19
N LEU A 133 -18.10 11.45 -27.05
CA LEU A 133 -17.70 10.97 -25.72
C LEU A 133 -18.03 9.49 -25.51
N SER A 134 -19.28 9.07 -25.78
CA SER A 134 -19.67 7.66 -25.59
C SER A 134 -18.83 6.71 -26.47
N ASN A 135 -18.45 7.13 -27.68
CA ASN A 135 -17.63 6.31 -28.60
C ASN A 135 -16.19 6.05 -28.12
N ILE A 136 -15.70 6.82 -27.16
CA ILE A 136 -14.32 6.74 -26.67
C ILE A 136 -14.23 6.42 -25.18
N TYR A 137 -15.34 6.52 -24.44
CA TYR A 137 -15.35 6.43 -22.99
C TYR A 137 -14.83 5.07 -22.50
N SER A 138 -15.21 3.97 -23.16
CA SER A 138 -14.64 2.64 -22.85
C SER A 138 -13.12 2.62 -22.94
N TYR A 139 -12.54 3.26 -23.96
CA TYR A 139 -11.08 3.33 -24.11
C TYR A 139 -10.44 4.15 -23.00
N PHE A 140 -11.05 5.29 -22.64
CA PHE A 140 -10.60 6.10 -21.50
C PHE A 140 -10.58 5.28 -20.21
N CYS A 141 -11.66 4.58 -19.87
CA CYS A 141 -11.74 3.75 -18.66
C CYS A 141 -10.69 2.63 -18.64
N LEU A 142 -10.47 1.96 -19.78
CA LEU A 142 -9.44 0.92 -19.90
C LEU A 142 -8.03 1.48 -19.73
N MET A 143 -7.74 2.66 -20.29
CA MET A 143 -6.48 3.35 -20.08
C MET A 143 -6.32 3.82 -18.63
N GLU A 144 -7.40 4.24 -17.96
CA GLU A 144 -7.38 4.63 -16.55
C GLU A 144 -7.00 3.45 -15.65
N VAL A 145 -7.53 2.24 -15.93
CA VAL A 145 -7.15 1.00 -15.24
C VAL A 145 -5.67 0.67 -15.47
N ASP A 146 -5.18 0.76 -16.70
CA ASP A 146 -3.77 0.47 -16.99
C ASP A 146 -2.82 1.55 -16.43
N PHE A 147 -3.25 2.81 -16.43
CA PHE A 147 -2.54 3.93 -15.81
C PHE A 147 -2.46 3.81 -14.29
N SER A 148 -3.50 3.29 -13.62
CA SER A 148 -3.48 3.08 -12.17
C SER A 148 -2.40 2.07 -11.77
N LYS A 149 -2.27 0.98 -12.53
CA LYS A 149 -1.17 0.01 -12.37
C LYS A 149 0.19 0.67 -12.58
N TYR A 150 0.36 1.42 -13.66
CA TYR A 150 1.60 2.15 -13.93
C TYR A 150 1.95 3.11 -12.78
N SER A 151 0.97 3.86 -12.28
CA SER A 151 1.15 4.83 -11.20
C SER A 151 1.56 4.16 -9.89
N SER A 152 0.95 3.01 -9.56
CA SER A 152 1.32 2.19 -8.40
C SER A 152 2.78 1.74 -8.47
N ILE A 153 3.21 1.21 -9.62
CA ILE A 153 4.60 0.78 -9.84
C ILE A 153 5.55 1.97 -9.72
N LYS A 154 5.23 3.11 -10.35
CA LYS A 154 6.05 4.32 -10.30
C LYS A 154 6.18 4.91 -8.90
N TRP A 155 5.11 4.84 -8.11
CA TRP A 155 5.15 5.27 -6.72
C TRP A 155 6.11 4.42 -5.89
N LYS A 156 6.04 3.09 -6.04
CA LYS A 156 6.99 2.18 -5.40
C LYS A 156 8.42 2.42 -5.88
N GLU A 157 8.63 2.67 -7.17
CA GLU A 157 9.95 3.04 -7.71
C GLU A 157 10.54 4.26 -7.00
N LYS A 158 9.74 5.31 -6.77
CA LYS A 158 10.17 6.52 -6.05
C LYS A 158 10.62 6.19 -4.63
N ILE A 159 9.84 5.40 -3.90
CA ILE A 159 10.15 4.96 -2.53
C ILE A 159 11.47 4.16 -2.51
N LEU A 160 11.63 3.20 -3.43
CA LEU A 160 12.83 2.34 -3.52
C LEU A 160 14.11 3.10 -3.91
N ASN A 161 13.95 4.31 -4.47
CA ASN A 161 15.04 5.21 -4.83
C ASN A 161 15.26 6.33 -3.79
N ASN A 162 14.58 6.31 -2.65
CA ASN A 162 14.68 7.34 -1.61
C ASN A 162 14.43 8.76 -2.15
N PHE A 163 13.43 8.95 -3.02
CA PHE A 163 13.27 10.18 -3.79
C PHE A 163 13.22 11.48 -2.97
N LEU A 164 12.78 11.43 -1.71
CA LEU A 164 12.71 12.60 -0.81
C LEU A 164 13.98 12.88 -0.01
N TYR A 165 14.99 12.01 -0.07
CA TYR A 165 16.19 12.13 0.76
C TYR A 165 16.89 13.49 0.58
N SER A 166 17.10 13.92 -0.68
CA SER A 166 17.72 15.22 -0.97
C SER A 166 16.83 16.41 -0.55
N GLU A 167 15.51 16.27 -0.68
CA GLU A 167 14.56 17.31 -0.30
C GLU A 167 14.52 17.51 1.22
N ILE A 168 14.52 16.41 1.99
CA ILE A 168 14.59 16.44 3.45
C ILE A 168 15.90 17.10 3.91
N ILE A 169 17.04 16.73 3.30
CA ILE A 169 18.33 17.39 3.59
C ILE A 169 18.24 18.89 3.33
N SER A 170 17.64 19.31 2.21
CA SER A 170 17.46 20.73 1.89
C SER A 170 16.65 21.45 2.97
N LYS A 171 15.54 20.84 3.43
CA LYS A 171 14.67 21.41 4.47
C LYS A 171 15.39 21.61 5.81
N TYR A 172 16.22 20.67 6.24
CA TYR A 172 17.02 20.84 7.45
C TYR A 172 18.16 21.85 7.26
N LYS A 173 18.80 21.88 6.08
CA LYS A 173 19.83 22.88 5.76
C LYS A 173 19.29 24.31 5.77
N GLU A 174 18.03 24.53 5.35
CA GLU A 174 17.36 25.85 5.41
C GLU A 174 17.34 26.42 6.84
N ILE A 175 17.32 25.55 7.87
CA ILE A 175 17.38 25.94 9.29
C ILE A 175 18.74 25.67 9.95
N GLY A 176 19.78 25.41 9.16
CA GLY A 176 21.15 25.22 9.66
C GLY A 176 21.44 23.87 10.30
N ILE A 177 20.59 22.86 10.10
CA ILE A 177 20.73 21.52 10.67
C ILE A 177 21.32 20.55 9.66
N ASP A 178 22.34 19.81 10.09
CA ASP A 178 22.92 18.70 9.34
C ASP A 178 22.28 17.38 9.82
N ILE A 179 21.11 17.07 9.26
CA ILE A 179 20.30 15.92 9.70
C ILE A 179 21.04 14.58 9.59
N GLU A 180 22.01 14.46 8.69
CA GLU A 180 22.81 13.25 8.56
C GLU A 180 23.80 13.04 9.72
N LYS A 181 24.19 14.12 10.41
CA LYS A 181 24.98 14.01 11.63
C LYS A 181 24.11 13.82 12.87
N GLU A 182 22.93 14.44 12.88
CA GLU A 182 22.02 14.38 14.03
C GLU A 182 21.26 13.04 14.12
N ASP A 183 20.89 12.46 12.98
CA ASP A 183 20.09 11.23 12.92
C ASP A 183 20.85 10.12 12.19
N ASN A 184 21.40 9.20 12.98
CA ASN A 184 22.15 8.05 12.46
C ASN A 184 21.28 7.10 11.61
N GLU A 185 19.99 6.95 11.92
CA GLU A 185 19.10 6.12 11.09
C GLU A 185 18.81 6.82 9.76
N PHE A 186 18.76 8.16 9.75
CA PHE A 186 18.61 8.94 8.52
C PHE A 186 19.86 8.81 7.64
N PHE A 187 21.05 8.97 8.22
CA PHE A 187 22.29 8.79 7.49
C PHE A 187 22.41 7.38 6.88
N LYS A 188 22.17 6.34 7.71
CA LYS A 188 22.43 4.94 7.34
C LYS A 188 21.33 4.33 6.48
N TYR A 189 20.07 4.63 6.75
CA TYR A 189 18.91 3.95 6.15
C TYR A 189 17.89 4.88 5.50
N LYS A 190 18.11 6.20 5.59
CA LYS A 190 17.20 7.24 5.10
C LYS A 190 15.83 7.15 5.80
N LEU A 191 15.86 6.82 7.10
CA LEU A 191 14.71 6.78 8.00
C LEU A 191 14.82 7.94 8.99
N ASN A 192 13.71 8.58 9.33
CA ASN A 192 13.65 9.64 10.33
C ASN A 192 13.31 9.04 11.69
N SER A 193 14.21 9.20 12.65
CA SER A 193 14.08 8.72 14.02
C SER A 193 13.20 9.64 14.85
N LEU A 194 12.32 9.05 15.66
CA LEU A 194 11.65 9.80 16.74
C LEU A 194 12.68 10.28 17.76
N ASN A 195 12.47 11.49 18.25
CA ASN A 195 13.31 12.11 19.26
C ASN A 195 12.52 13.25 19.95
N LYS A 196 13.21 14.08 20.74
CA LYS A 196 12.57 15.19 21.47
C LYS A 196 11.89 16.23 20.56
N SER A 197 12.36 16.37 19.32
CA SER A 197 11.83 17.30 18.33
C SER A 197 10.87 16.64 17.35
N ILE A 198 11.01 15.32 17.12
CA ILE A 198 10.24 14.55 16.14
C ILE A 198 9.27 13.58 16.84
N SER A 199 7.96 13.79 16.66
CA SER A 199 6.90 12.95 17.21
C SER A 199 5.97 12.40 16.14
N ILE A 200 5.23 11.34 16.48
CA ILE A 200 4.13 10.84 15.65
C ILE A 200 2.93 11.77 15.82
N PHE A 201 2.24 12.04 14.71
CA PHE A 201 0.88 12.56 14.68
C PHE A 201 0.02 11.59 13.89
N CYS A 202 -0.84 10.88 14.61
CA CYS A 202 -1.67 9.83 14.07
C CYS A 202 -3.13 10.09 14.46
N ASP A 203 -3.94 10.47 13.47
CA ASP A 203 -5.39 10.55 13.59
C ASP A 203 -6.04 9.78 12.43
N LYS A 204 -7.36 9.98 12.24
CA LYS A 204 -8.12 9.31 11.18
C LYS A 204 -7.65 9.66 9.77
N ASP A 205 -7.23 10.91 9.56
CA ASP A 205 -6.93 11.48 8.24
C ASP A 205 -5.43 11.64 8.01
N ASN A 206 -4.63 11.50 9.06
CA ASN A 206 -3.21 11.84 9.06
C ASN A 206 -2.37 10.74 9.73
N GLN A 207 -1.37 10.26 9.02
CA GLN A 207 -0.27 9.45 9.54
C GLN A 207 1.03 10.16 9.22
N ARG A 208 1.51 10.98 10.16
CA ARG A 208 2.63 11.92 9.95
C ARG A 208 3.68 11.83 11.05
N LEU A 209 4.89 12.27 10.72
CA LEU A 209 5.87 12.75 11.69
C LEU A 209 5.85 14.28 11.69
N ILE A 210 5.82 14.87 12.88
CA ILE A 210 5.96 16.30 13.09
C ILE A 210 7.35 16.53 13.66
N ASP A 211 8.16 17.33 12.98
CA ASP A 211 9.35 17.93 13.58
C ASP A 211 9.03 19.36 14.00
N SER A 212 9.01 19.62 15.31
CA SER A 212 8.77 20.95 15.89
C SER A 212 9.71 22.06 15.40
N ARG A 213 10.83 21.70 14.74
CA ARG A 213 11.81 22.63 14.17
C ARG A 213 11.46 23.06 12.75
N LEU A 214 10.53 22.37 12.08
CA LEU A 214 10.17 22.59 10.68
C LEU A 214 8.72 23.04 10.55
N ASP A 215 8.45 23.86 9.52
CA ASP A 215 7.09 24.26 9.10
C ASP A 215 6.51 23.29 8.05
N VAL A 216 6.94 22.02 8.11
CA VAL A 216 6.46 20.94 7.25
C VAL A 216 6.28 19.67 8.06
N ASN A 217 5.31 18.87 7.66
CA ASN A 217 5.01 17.56 8.18
C ASN A 217 5.49 16.50 7.21
N PHE A 218 5.96 15.38 7.75
CA PHE A 218 6.41 14.25 6.94
C PHE A 218 5.35 13.16 6.93
N GLY A 219 4.84 12.80 5.76
CA GLY A 219 4.01 11.62 5.60
C GLY A 219 4.76 10.33 5.76
N ILE A 220 4.10 9.34 6.34
CA ILE A 220 4.62 7.98 6.46
C ILE A 220 3.56 6.98 5.99
N ASN A 221 4.00 6.00 5.20
CA ASN A 221 3.13 4.95 4.68
C ASN A 221 3.04 3.79 5.67
N ILE A 222 2.54 4.07 6.87
CA ILE A 222 2.30 3.07 7.92
C ILE A 222 0.81 3.04 8.21
N PRO A 223 0.13 1.89 8.10
CA PRO A 223 -1.29 1.79 8.40
C PRO A 223 -1.59 2.32 9.81
N ARG A 224 -2.64 3.14 9.93
CA ARG A 224 -3.02 3.83 11.16
C ARG A 224 -3.01 2.91 12.39
N PHE A 225 -3.64 1.74 12.31
CA PHE A 225 -3.75 0.84 13.45
C PHE A 225 -2.39 0.33 13.95
N LEU A 226 -1.44 0.10 13.04
CA LEU A 226 -0.07 -0.22 13.40
C LEU A 226 0.65 1.00 13.99
N LEU A 227 0.48 2.18 13.38
CA LEU A 227 1.11 3.40 13.88
C LEU A 227 0.64 3.77 15.30
N GLU A 228 -0.67 3.65 15.58
CA GLU A 228 -1.24 3.82 16.92
C GLU A 228 -0.62 2.84 17.93
N ALA A 229 -0.45 1.57 17.54
CA ALA A 229 0.15 0.55 18.41
C ALA A 229 1.63 0.83 18.69
N LEU A 230 2.40 1.21 17.67
CA LEU A 230 3.81 1.59 17.81
C LEU A 230 3.99 2.86 18.63
N GLU A 231 3.11 3.85 18.45
CA GLU A 231 3.11 5.09 19.23
C GLU A 231 2.84 4.81 20.71
N GLN A 232 1.86 3.94 21.02
CA GLN A 232 1.57 3.54 22.40
C GLN A 232 2.78 2.85 23.03
N LEU A 233 3.37 1.86 22.34
CA LEU A 233 4.56 1.16 22.83
C LEU A 233 5.77 2.09 23.03
N TYR A 234 5.90 3.12 22.21
CA TYR A 234 6.94 4.15 22.37
C TYR A 234 6.67 5.06 23.57
N LYS A 235 5.42 5.50 23.78
CA LYS A 235 5.00 6.30 24.95
C LYS A 235 5.14 5.54 26.27
N ASP A 236 4.97 4.23 26.24
CA ASP A 236 5.11 3.34 27.39
C ASP A 236 6.58 2.95 27.68
N ASP A 237 7.56 3.56 26.98
CA ASP A 237 9.00 3.25 27.08
C ASP A 237 9.33 1.76 26.81
N ILE A 238 8.47 1.05 26.07
CA ILE A 238 8.68 -0.34 25.64
C ILE A 238 9.53 -0.38 24.35
N ILE A 239 9.36 0.63 23.49
CA ILE A 239 10.21 0.87 22.31
C ILE A 239 11.05 2.11 22.56
N ASN A 240 12.37 1.95 22.58
CA ASN A 240 13.27 3.08 22.85
C ASN A 240 13.71 3.80 21.58
N LYS A 241 13.73 3.09 20.44
CA LYS A 241 14.11 3.65 19.15
C LYS A 241 13.11 3.24 18.09
N LEU A 242 12.55 4.24 17.43
CA LEU A 242 11.56 4.09 16.38
C LEU A 242 11.92 5.05 15.26
N ALA A 243 12.00 4.54 14.03
CA ALA A 243 12.32 5.34 12.84
C ALA A 243 11.50 4.92 11.63
N PHE A 244 11.11 5.90 10.80
CA PHE A 244 10.22 5.69 9.66
C PHE A 244 10.73 6.31 8.38
N ARG A 245 10.39 5.70 7.25
CA ARG A 245 10.61 6.28 5.93
C ARG A 245 9.55 7.33 5.63
N VAL A 246 10.00 8.52 5.27
CA VAL A 246 9.12 9.60 4.79
C VAL A 246 8.72 9.33 3.34
N ASP A 247 7.43 9.43 3.07
CA ASP A 247 6.82 9.22 1.74
C ASP A 247 6.35 10.52 1.09
N SER A 248 6.15 11.58 1.86
CA SER A 248 5.64 12.85 1.38
C SER A 248 6.02 13.99 2.33
N ILE A 249 6.09 15.20 1.82
CA ILE A 249 6.33 16.42 2.60
C ILE A 249 5.15 17.36 2.35
N GLN A 250 4.49 17.79 3.41
CA GLN A 250 3.26 18.59 3.33
C GLN A 250 3.28 19.70 4.37
N LYS A 251 2.78 20.89 4.03
CA LYS A 251 2.65 22.00 4.99
C LYS A 251 1.41 21.89 5.89
N TYR A 252 0.36 21.26 5.38
CA TYR A 252 -0.96 21.27 6.03
C TYR A 252 -1.38 19.86 6.42
N PHE A 253 -2.17 19.76 7.48
CA PHE A 253 -2.89 18.54 7.80
C PHE A 253 -4.14 18.43 6.93
N LEU A 254 -4.54 17.20 6.64
CA LEU A 254 -5.85 16.95 6.07
C LEU A 254 -6.87 16.99 7.21
N THR A 255 -7.88 17.83 7.09
CA THR A 255 -9.02 17.87 8.02
C THR A 255 -10.27 17.55 7.21
N LEU A 256 -10.81 16.34 7.38
CA LEU A 256 -12.09 15.97 6.78
C LEU A 256 -13.17 15.96 7.87
N ASP A 257 -14.11 16.90 7.75
CA ASP A 257 -15.25 17.05 8.65
C ASP A 257 -16.33 16.00 8.33
N GLU A 258 -16.28 14.81 8.96
CA GLU A 258 -17.39 13.85 9.00
C GLU A 258 -17.44 13.06 10.33
N PHE A 259 -18.66 12.66 10.72
CA PHE A 259 -19.09 12.09 12.00
C PHE A 259 -18.38 10.79 12.39
N ASP A 260 -17.75 10.78 13.57
CA ASP A 260 -17.15 9.59 14.18
C ASP A 260 -18.24 8.62 14.68
N TYR A 261 -18.34 7.43 14.08
CA TYR A 261 -18.92 6.27 14.73
C TYR A 261 -17.80 5.30 15.10
N GLY A 262 -17.36 5.36 16.36
CA GLY A 262 -16.42 4.39 16.91
C GLY A 262 -17.10 3.06 17.18
N ALA A 263 -16.41 1.95 16.92
CA ALA A 263 -16.79 0.67 17.47
C ALA A 263 -15.58 -0.11 17.98
N PHE A 264 -15.83 -0.90 19.03
CA PHE A 264 -14.86 -1.75 19.69
C PHE A 264 -14.82 -3.14 19.04
N LEU A 265 -13.62 -3.71 18.91
CA LEU A 265 -13.40 -5.10 18.53
C LEU A 265 -13.98 -6.02 19.63
N LYS A 266 -14.88 -6.95 19.25
CA LYS A 266 -15.36 -8.06 20.10
C LYS A 266 -15.29 -9.36 19.31
N GLY A 267 -14.64 -10.39 19.87
CA GLY A 267 -14.75 -11.77 19.41
C GLY A 267 -13.62 -12.69 19.89
N ASP A 268 -13.99 -13.71 20.66
CA ASP A 268 -13.18 -14.85 21.14
C ASP A 268 -13.34 -16.02 20.16
N ILE A 269 -12.28 -16.76 19.85
CA ILE A 269 -12.31 -17.88 18.88
C ILE A 269 -11.75 -19.13 19.57
N LYS A 270 -12.66 -20.01 20.01
CA LYS A 270 -12.34 -21.37 20.43
C LYS A 270 -12.70 -22.33 19.32
N ASP A 271 -11.78 -23.27 19.13
CA ASP A 271 -11.73 -24.39 18.18
C ASP A 271 -11.04 -24.03 16.87
N LEU A 272 -9.90 -24.69 16.56
CA LEU A 272 -9.48 -25.23 15.25
C LEU A 272 -8.10 -25.98 15.32
N PRO A 273 -7.75 -26.87 14.35
CA PRO A 273 -6.89 -28.07 14.54
C PRO A 273 -5.47 -28.07 13.86
N GLU A 274 -4.95 -29.26 13.48
CA GLU A 274 -3.57 -29.74 13.74
C GLU A 274 -2.57 -29.71 12.52
N ILE A 275 -1.94 -28.55 12.20
CA ILE A 275 -0.69 -28.32 11.37
C ILE A 275 -0.77 -28.45 9.83
N SER A 276 -0.20 -27.46 9.07
CA SER A 276 0.57 -27.63 7.79
C SER A 276 1.21 -26.33 7.24
N ARG A 277 1.95 -26.43 6.13
CA ARG A 277 2.50 -25.34 5.30
C ARG A 277 1.40 -24.82 4.35
N PHE A 278 1.25 -23.51 4.23
CA PHE A 278 0.05 -22.91 3.65
C PHE A 278 0.25 -22.42 2.21
N TYR A 279 -0.65 -22.86 1.33
CA TYR A 279 -0.79 -22.41 -0.06
C TYR A 279 -2.18 -21.81 -0.21
N GLU A 280 -2.34 -20.79 -1.04
CA GLU A 280 -3.68 -20.37 -1.45
C GLU A 280 -4.31 -21.49 -2.28
N LEU A 281 -5.49 -21.99 -1.87
CA LEU A 281 -6.17 -23.12 -2.52
C LEU A 281 -6.45 -22.92 -4.01
N GLU A 282 -6.46 -21.66 -4.47
CA GLU A 282 -6.70 -21.27 -5.86
C GLU A 282 -5.43 -20.85 -6.63
N SER A 283 -4.27 -20.67 -5.95
CA SER A 283 -2.96 -20.47 -6.59
C SER A 283 -1.80 -20.98 -5.72
N TYR A 284 -1.23 -22.12 -6.13
CA TYR A 284 -0.08 -22.76 -5.47
C TYR A 284 1.23 -21.94 -5.53
N GLU A 285 1.28 -20.86 -6.30
CA GLU A 285 2.47 -20.01 -6.47
C GLU A 285 2.55 -18.89 -5.42
N ASN A 286 1.45 -18.57 -4.72
CA ASN A 286 1.43 -17.65 -3.58
C ASN A 286 1.83 -18.38 -2.29
N SER A 287 2.85 -17.90 -1.58
CA SER A 287 3.35 -18.55 -0.37
C SER A 287 3.95 -17.58 0.66
N LEU A 288 3.74 -17.91 1.94
CA LEU A 288 4.36 -17.21 3.07
C LEU A 288 5.56 -18.02 3.58
N PHE A 289 6.76 -17.50 3.40
CA PHE A 289 8.00 -18.10 3.91
C PHE A 289 8.29 -17.60 5.32
N ILE A 290 8.42 -18.54 6.27
CA ILE A 290 8.76 -18.23 7.65
C ILE A 290 10.07 -18.95 8.00
N LYS A 291 11.09 -18.19 8.35
CA LYS A 291 12.41 -18.70 8.74
C LYS A 291 12.68 -18.37 10.20
N HIS A 292 12.74 -19.41 11.03
CA HIS A 292 13.09 -19.32 12.44
C HIS A 292 14.51 -19.86 12.67
N SER A 293 15.44 -18.98 13.04
CA SER A 293 16.79 -19.33 13.44
C SER A 293 16.85 -19.28 14.96
N LYS A 294 16.60 -20.42 15.64
CA LYS A 294 16.56 -20.50 17.11
C LYS A 294 17.91 -20.14 17.76
N ASP A 295 18.99 -20.53 17.11
CA ASP A 295 20.39 -20.23 17.48
C ASP A 295 20.66 -18.72 17.48
N LYS A 296 20.15 -18.00 16.48
CA LYS A 296 20.29 -16.55 16.36
C LYS A 296 19.16 -15.79 17.04
N ARG A 297 18.12 -16.50 17.49
CA ARG A 297 16.84 -15.93 17.97
C ARG A 297 16.24 -14.93 16.98
N HIS A 298 16.28 -15.28 15.70
CA HIS A 298 15.73 -14.46 14.61
C HIS A 298 14.51 -15.15 13.99
N LEU A 299 13.49 -14.37 13.66
CA LEU A 299 12.35 -14.80 12.87
C LEU A 299 12.23 -13.89 11.65
N THR A 300 11.90 -14.45 10.49
CA THR A 300 11.75 -13.70 9.25
C THR A 300 10.54 -14.22 8.51
N PHE A 301 9.66 -13.31 8.11
CA PHE A 301 8.51 -13.57 7.29
C PHE A 301 8.73 -12.91 5.93
N GLU A 302 8.50 -13.63 4.85
CA GLU A 302 8.57 -13.11 3.49
C GLU A 302 7.40 -13.64 2.67
N GLU A 303 6.72 -12.74 1.97
CA GLU A 303 5.63 -13.10 1.07
C GLU A 303 6.17 -13.26 -0.36
N ILE A 304 5.92 -14.42 -0.96
CA ILE A 304 6.20 -14.72 -2.36
C ILE A 304 4.86 -14.75 -3.09
N CYS A 305 4.71 -13.92 -4.10
CA CYS A 305 3.47 -13.79 -4.87
C CYS A 305 3.69 -14.27 -6.31
N GLU A 306 2.68 -14.88 -6.91
CA GLU A 306 2.58 -15.13 -8.35
C GLU A 306 2.40 -13.81 -9.12
N ASP A 307 1.63 -12.88 -8.56
CA ASP A 307 1.34 -11.55 -9.11
C ASP A 307 2.37 -10.49 -8.68
N PHE A 308 3.64 -10.87 -8.67
CA PHE A 308 4.71 -10.01 -8.18
C PHE A 308 4.89 -8.74 -9.03
N GLU A 309 5.29 -7.67 -8.35
CA GLU A 309 5.52 -6.39 -9.00
C GLU A 309 6.95 -6.29 -9.49
N LEU A 310 7.12 -5.60 -10.63
CA LEU A 310 8.41 -5.33 -11.23
C LEU A 310 8.88 -3.90 -10.92
N PHE A 311 10.12 -3.78 -10.50
CA PHE A 311 10.89 -2.53 -10.37
C PHE A 311 12.05 -2.61 -11.35
N ASN A 312 12.04 -1.82 -12.43
CA ASN A 312 13.09 -1.89 -13.48
C ASN A 312 13.39 -3.33 -13.95
N ASP A 313 12.34 -4.12 -14.22
CA ASP A 313 12.41 -5.55 -14.60
C ASP A 313 12.83 -6.53 -13.50
N ASP A 314 13.07 -6.05 -12.27
CA ASP A 314 13.38 -6.86 -11.10
C ASP A 314 12.16 -7.09 -10.20
N VAL A 315 12.11 -8.22 -9.51
CA VAL A 315 11.01 -8.60 -8.63
C VAL A 315 11.18 -7.98 -7.24
N VAL A 316 10.11 -7.38 -6.70
CA VAL A 316 10.09 -6.83 -5.33
C VAL A 316 9.23 -7.70 -4.42
N THR A 317 9.80 -8.15 -3.29
CA THR A 317 9.07 -8.81 -2.19
C THR A 317 9.10 -7.95 -0.93
N GLN A 318 8.27 -8.33 0.04
CA GLN A 318 8.21 -7.69 1.36
C GLN A 318 8.65 -8.67 2.44
N ILE A 319 9.48 -8.19 3.36
CA ILE A 319 9.97 -8.94 4.51
C ILE A 319 9.66 -8.22 5.81
N VAL A 320 9.23 -8.99 6.82
CA VAL A 320 9.28 -8.58 8.22
C VAL A 320 10.35 -9.43 8.91
N HIS A 321 11.37 -8.77 9.46
CA HIS A 321 12.45 -9.41 10.20
C HIS A 321 12.39 -9.02 11.68
N LEU A 322 12.58 -9.97 12.60
CA LEU A 322 12.65 -9.69 14.02
C LEU A 322 13.75 -10.49 14.73
N GLU A 323 14.32 -9.87 15.76
CA GLU A 323 15.22 -10.50 16.74
C GLU A 323 14.54 -10.49 18.11
N TYR A 324 14.61 -11.60 18.83
CA TYR A 324 14.05 -11.73 20.16
C TYR A 324 15.09 -12.23 21.18
N PHE A 325 14.84 -11.97 22.45
CA PHE A 325 15.64 -12.48 23.56
C PHE A 325 14.72 -13.08 24.63
N GLU A 326 15.33 -13.73 25.60
CA GLU A 326 14.63 -14.34 26.73
C GLU A 326 15.21 -13.76 28.01
N GLU A 327 14.32 -13.42 28.93
CA GLU A 327 14.64 -12.93 30.26
C GLU A 327 13.58 -13.47 31.21
N ASP A 328 14.01 -14.10 32.32
CA ASP A 328 13.14 -14.72 33.32
C ASP A 328 12.09 -15.70 32.73
N GLY A 329 12.50 -16.50 31.74
CA GLY A 329 11.63 -17.47 31.06
C GLY A 329 10.55 -16.85 30.17
N ARG A 330 10.62 -15.53 29.91
CA ARG A 330 9.72 -14.80 29.02
C ARG A 330 10.46 -14.31 27.78
N PHE A 331 9.78 -14.34 26.64
CA PHE A 331 10.35 -13.87 25.37
C PHE A 331 9.95 -12.43 25.08
N TYR A 332 10.94 -11.64 24.64
CA TYR A 332 10.77 -10.25 24.27
C TYR A 332 11.36 -9.98 22.89
N ILE A 333 10.66 -9.19 22.09
CA ILE A 333 11.16 -8.71 20.80
C ILE A 333 12.07 -7.51 21.06
N LYS A 334 13.31 -7.62 20.57
CA LYS A 334 14.36 -6.61 20.68
C LYS A 334 14.37 -5.65 19.51
N HIS A 335 14.08 -6.18 18.33
CA HIS A 335 14.21 -5.49 17.07
C HIS A 335 13.19 -6.01 16.07
N ILE A 336 12.60 -5.12 15.28
CA ILE A 336 11.74 -5.44 14.15
C ILE A 336 12.05 -4.48 12.99
N ASP A 337 12.20 -5.04 11.79
CA ASP A 337 12.31 -4.30 10.55
C ASP A 337 11.20 -4.73 9.59
N HIS A 338 10.68 -3.79 8.80
CA HIS A 338 10.05 -4.11 7.51
C HIS A 338 10.90 -3.63 6.36
N GLU A 339 11.10 -4.49 5.37
CA GLU A 339 11.98 -4.27 4.23
C GLU A 339 11.30 -4.67 2.92
N TYR A 340 11.51 -3.86 1.88
CA TYR A 340 11.44 -4.35 0.50
C TYR A 340 12.74 -5.03 0.11
N ILE A 341 12.65 -6.19 -0.54
CA ILE A 341 13.79 -6.92 -1.08
C ILE A 341 13.65 -6.98 -2.60
N ILE A 342 14.73 -6.69 -3.31
CA ILE A 342 14.74 -6.66 -4.77
C ILE A 342 15.60 -7.81 -5.30
N TYR A 343 15.02 -8.60 -6.20
CA TYR A 343 15.62 -9.77 -6.83
C TYR A 343 15.63 -9.58 -8.34
N THR A 344 16.69 -10.03 -9.02
CA THR A 344 16.56 -10.27 -10.46
C THR A 344 15.56 -11.40 -10.71
N LEU A 345 14.98 -11.50 -11.92
CA LEU A 345 14.08 -12.60 -12.28
C LEU A 345 14.71 -13.98 -11.97
N ASP A 346 15.97 -14.18 -12.36
CA ASP A 346 16.70 -15.43 -12.07
C ASP A 346 16.86 -15.71 -10.58
N GLN A 347 17.10 -14.67 -9.77
CA GLN A 347 17.17 -14.82 -8.32
C GLN A 347 15.80 -15.14 -7.74
N TYR A 348 14.74 -14.52 -8.24
CA TYR A 348 13.38 -14.74 -7.78
C TYR A 348 12.90 -16.16 -8.09
N GLU A 349 13.15 -16.67 -9.30
CA GLU A 349 12.85 -18.05 -9.68
C GLU A 349 13.53 -19.07 -8.76
N LYS A 350 14.78 -18.81 -8.38
CA LYS A 350 15.49 -19.63 -7.38
C LYS A 350 14.91 -19.43 -5.98
N ARG A 351 14.51 -18.21 -5.63
CA ARG A 351 13.95 -17.85 -4.31
C ARG A 351 12.62 -18.54 -4.05
N LYS A 352 11.77 -18.72 -5.06
CA LYS A 352 10.50 -19.47 -4.96
C LYS A 352 10.69 -20.87 -4.39
N ASN A 353 11.81 -21.51 -4.70
CA ASN A 353 12.12 -22.88 -4.26
C ASN A 353 13.16 -22.95 -3.13
N ASN A 354 13.81 -21.83 -2.78
CA ASN A 354 14.89 -21.80 -1.79
C ASN A 354 14.90 -20.50 -0.96
N ALA A 355 14.56 -20.63 0.32
CA ALA A 355 14.49 -19.54 1.30
C ALA A 355 15.83 -18.85 1.64
N ASN A 356 16.95 -19.37 1.15
CA ASN A 356 18.27 -18.81 1.43
C ASN A 356 18.80 -17.90 0.32
N ILE A 357 18.10 -17.80 -0.82
CA ILE A 357 18.46 -16.85 -1.86
C ILE A 357 18.22 -15.44 -1.35
N LYS A 358 19.23 -14.59 -1.43
CA LYS A 358 19.14 -13.19 -1.01
C LYS A 358 18.93 -12.31 -2.23
N GLY A 359 18.02 -11.35 -2.12
CA GLY A 359 17.92 -10.27 -3.09
C GLY A 359 19.19 -9.42 -3.09
N TYR A 360 19.45 -8.75 -4.21
CA TYR A 360 20.65 -7.95 -4.39
C TYR A 360 20.54 -6.58 -3.69
N LYS A 361 19.32 -6.09 -3.41
CA LYS A 361 19.07 -4.82 -2.73
C LYS A 361 17.96 -4.94 -1.69
N LYS A 362 18.07 -4.13 -0.63
CA LYS A 362 17.09 -4.01 0.45
C LYS A 362 16.75 -2.56 0.73
N VAL A 363 15.49 -2.27 1.04
CA VAL A 363 15.02 -0.93 1.43
C VAL A 363 14.08 -1.04 2.63
N LYS A 364 14.50 -0.53 3.79
CA LYS A 364 13.68 -0.50 5.02
C LYS A 364 12.58 0.54 4.91
N THR A 365 11.38 0.27 5.43
CA THR A 365 10.30 1.26 5.54
C THR A 365 10.03 1.70 6.98
N PHE A 366 10.20 0.79 7.95
CA PHE A 366 10.23 1.13 9.37
C PHE A 366 11.26 0.26 10.10
N LYS A 367 11.73 0.78 11.23
CA LYS A 367 12.64 0.09 12.15
C LYS A 367 12.25 0.35 13.60
N VAL A 368 12.12 -0.74 14.36
CA VAL A 368 12.04 -0.77 15.83
C VAL A 368 13.36 -1.35 16.34
N ASP A 369 14.00 -0.69 17.28
CA ASP A 369 15.28 -1.16 17.84
C ASP A 369 15.35 -0.92 19.34
N ASN A 370 16.16 -1.73 20.02
CA ASN A 370 16.35 -1.73 21.46
C ASN A 370 15.02 -1.72 22.24
N SER A 371 14.11 -2.61 21.86
CA SER A 371 12.80 -2.75 22.50
C SER A 371 12.75 -3.90 23.50
N LYS A 372 11.73 -3.88 24.36
CA LYS A 372 11.38 -4.99 25.26
C LYS A 372 9.90 -5.34 25.11
N ILE A 373 9.44 -5.47 23.86
CA ILE A 373 8.04 -5.78 23.57
C ILE A 373 7.80 -7.25 23.95
N PRO A 374 6.86 -7.59 24.85
CA PRO A 374 6.50 -8.97 25.10
C PRO A 374 6.11 -9.67 23.78
N PHE A 375 6.64 -10.86 23.51
CA PHE A 375 6.43 -11.53 22.22
C PHE A 375 4.94 -11.71 21.87
N TYR A 376 4.12 -11.91 22.90
CA TYR A 376 2.66 -12.08 22.81
C TYR A 376 1.88 -10.82 23.21
N TYR A 377 2.48 -9.63 23.11
CA TYR A 377 1.80 -8.37 23.43
C TYR A 377 0.56 -8.18 22.54
N LYS A 378 -0.57 -7.85 23.16
CA LYS A 378 -1.84 -7.55 22.49
C LYS A 378 -2.14 -6.05 22.59
N TYR A 379 -2.31 -5.40 21.44
CA TYR A 379 -2.86 -4.04 21.34
C TYR A 379 -4.34 -4.12 20.97
N LYS A 380 -5.22 -3.56 21.80
CA LYS A 380 -6.69 -3.61 21.61
C LYS A 380 -7.21 -5.04 21.28
N GLY A 381 -6.65 -6.05 21.96
CA GLY A 381 -7.02 -7.46 21.80
C GLY A 381 -6.31 -8.23 20.69
N LYS A 382 -5.47 -7.59 19.86
CA LYS A 382 -4.78 -8.22 18.72
C LYS A 382 -3.27 -8.25 18.91
N PHE A 383 -2.63 -9.37 18.60
CA PHE A 383 -1.16 -9.51 18.72
C PHE A 383 -0.43 -8.49 17.85
N ILE A 384 0.59 -7.83 18.41
CA ILE A 384 1.37 -6.83 17.69
C ILE A 384 2.03 -7.40 16.42
N LEU A 385 2.50 -8.65 16.48
CA LEU A 385 3.11 -9.30 15.32
C LEU A 385 2.08 -9.56 14.21
N LEU A 386 0.85 -9.92 14.57
CA LEU A 386 -0.26 -10.06 13.62
C LEU A 386 -0.62 -8.70 13.01
N ILE A 387 -0.68 -7.64 13.82
CA ILE A 387 -0.90 -6.25 13.35
C ILE A 387 0.17 -5.86 12.32
N ILE A 388 1.44 -6.14 12.58
CA ILE A 388 2.55 -5.82 11.68
C ILE A 388 2.40 -6.59 10.36
N LEU A 389 2.23 -7.91 10.41
CA LEU A 389 2.19 -8.74 9.20
C LEU A 389 0.97 -8.39 8.33
N GLU A 390 -0.20 -8.23 8.94
CA GLU A 390 -1.40 -7.78 8.25
C GLU A 390 -1.36 -6.30 7.84
N SER A 391 -0.35 -5.52 8.24
CA SER A 391 -0.17 -4.16 7.72
C SER A 391 0.54 -4.14 6.37
N PHE A 392 1.37 -5.16 6.07
CA PHE A 392 2.24 -5.13 4.89
C PHE A 392 1.97 -6.23 3.86
N PHE A 393 1.61 -7.44 4.28
CA PHE A 393 1.48 -8.58 3.36
C PHE A 393 0.09 -8.70 2.76
N LYS A 394 -0.02 -9.11 1.50
CA LYS A 394 -1.30 -9.20 0.78
C LYS A 394 -2.17 -10.36 1.30
N HIS A 395 -1.60 -11.55 1.47
CA HIS A 395 -2.31 -12.78 1.78
C HIS A 395 -2.60 -12.92 3.28
N LYS A 396 -3.56 -12.13 3.79
CA LYS A 396 -3.93 -12.11 5.22
C LYS A 396 -4.37 -13.48 5.74
N LEU A 397 -4.99 -14.30 4.89
CA LEU A 397 -5.42 -15.65 5.26
C LEU A 397 -4.24 -16.53 5.68
N LEU A 398 -3.13 -16.54 4.91
CA LEU A 398 -1.92 -17.30 5.24
C LEU A 398 -1.28 -16.85 6.56
N ILE A 399 -1.39 -15.55 6.87
CA ILE A 399 -0.91 -14.98 8.13
C ILE A 399 -1.80 -15.50 9.27
N LYS A 400 -3.12 -15.39 9.14
CA LYS A 400 -4.07 -15.88 10.15
C LYS A 400 -3.85 -17.37 10.44
N GLU A 401 -3.65 -18.17 9.41
CA GLU A 401 -3.36 -19.60 9.50
C GLU A 401 -2.08 -19.89 10.31
N TYR A 402 -1.04 -19.06 10.19
CA TYR A 402 0.18 -19.21 10.98
C TYR A 402 -0.01 -18.87 12.47
N PHE A 403 -0.84 -17.88 12.79
CA PHE A 403 -1.10 -17.46 14.18
C PHE A 403 -2.22 -18.24 14.87
N GLU A 404 -2.88 -19.15 14.15
CA GLU A 404 -4.06 -19.90 14.62
C GLU A 404 -3.82 -20.63 15.95
N LYS A 405 -2.59 -21.07 16.22
CA LYS A 405 -2.22 -21.82 17.44
C LYS A 405 -1.62 -20.99 18.58
N ILE A 406 -1.42 -19.68 18.41
CA ILE A 406 -0.79 -18.83 19.44
C ILE A 406 -1.80 -18.38 20.52
N ASP A 407 -3.09 -18.64 20.31
CA ASP A 407 -4.16 -18.40 21.27
C ASP A 407 -4.55 -19.65 22.12
N GLU A 408 -3.66 -20.65 22.25
CA GLU A 408 -3.74 -21.69 23.31
C GLU A 408 -3.23 -21.19 24.68
#